data_AF-A0A2V4CYS7-F1
#
_entry.id   AF-A0A2V4CYS7-F1
#
_cell.length_a   1.000
_cell.length_b   1.000
_cell.length_c   1.000
_cell.angle_alpha   90.00
_cell.angle_beta   90.00
_cell.angle_gamma   90.00
#
_symmetry.space_group_name_H-M   'P 1'
#
loop_
_entity.id
_entity.type
_entity.pdbx_description
1 polymer ?
#
loop_
_entity_poly.entity_id
_entity_poly.type
_entity_poly.pdbx_seq_one_letter_code
_entity_poly.pdbx_strand_id
1 'polypeptide(L)'
;DMSGYRMNKLCIDGAHHSDVEIRRACIKMIPKLFIESEMRIQANELLRQETDPKLIELLNDMAFDPELEGGEEDKNRYLAPAPPVTLEDGTVLPASAFDLDESGQPLFASQPQPTDRMLPVSDRNAGEAQPGTGGGKEARKGDIDEAEFDPGRDDYDEEFDAELDDIDGEPSDD
;
A
#
# COMPACT_ATOMS: atom_id res chain seq x y z
N ASP A 1 27.78 0.69 22.56
CA ASP A 1 27.64 -0.33 23.62
C ASP A 1 27.64 -1.71 22.97
N MET A 2 28.71 -2.49 23.16
CA MET A 2 28.87 -3.83 22.57
C MET A 2 27.99 -4.90 23.26
N SER A 3 27.47 -4.61 24.45
CA SER A 3 26.64 -5.54 25.22
C SER A 3 25.25 -5.70 24.60
N GLY A 4 24.63 -4.58 24.21
CA GLY A 4 23.30 -4.57 23.58
C GLY A 4 23.26 -5.36 22.28
N TYR A 5 24.25 -5.21 21.41
CA TYR A 5 24.30 -5.94 20.13
C TYR A 5 24.33 -7.47 20.32
N ARG A 6 25.11 -7.95 21.31
CA ARG A 6 25.19 -9.39 21.62
C ARG A 6 23.87 -9.92 22.17
N MET A 7 23.21 -9.15 23.02
CA MET A 7 21.90 -9.51 23.56
C MET A 7 20.83 -9.57 22.47
N ASN A 8 20.80 -8.58 21.58
CA ASN A 8 19.85 -8.52 20.47
C ASN A 8 20.04 -9.73 19.55
N LYS A 9 21.29 -10.05 19.18
CA LYS A 9 21.60 -11.22 18.38
C LYS A 9 21.15 -12.53 19.06
N LEU A 10 21.46 -12.70 20.35
CA LEU A 10 21.05 -13.87 21.12
C LEU A 10 19.52 -14.01 21.17
N CYS A 11 18.81 -12.88 21.29
CA CYS A 11 17.36 -12.86 21.33
C CYS A 11 16.74 -13.35 20.01
N ILE A 12 17.26 -12.88 18.86
CA ILE A 12 16.81 -13.34 17.55
C ILE A 12 17.17 -14.80 17.32
N ASP A 13 18.42 -15.19 17.59
CA ASP A 13 18.86 -16.58 17.43
C ASP A 13 18.02 -17.54 18.31
N GLY A 14 17.67 -17.12 19.53
CA GLY A 14 16.81 -17.88 20.44
C GLY A 14 15.33 -17.93 20.04
N ALA A 15 14.85 -16.96 19.26
CA ALA A 15 13.49 -16.97 18.70
C ALA A 15 13.30 -18.05 17.62
N HIS A 16 14.37 -18.62 17.07
CA HIS A 16 14.32 -19.77 16.15
C HIS A 16 14.64 -21.12 16.82
N HIS A 17 14.69 -21.17 18.16
CA HIS A 17 15.05 -22.38 18.87
C HIS A 17 14.01 -23.51 18.70
N SER A 18 14.44 -24.76 18.85
CA SER A 18 13.55 -25.93 18.72
C SER A 18 12.49 -26.02 19.81
N ASP A 19 12.79 -25.47 20.99
CA ASP A 19 11.91 -25.44 22.15
C ASP A 19 11.01 -24.19 22.13
N VAL A 20 9.69 -24.42 22.17
CA VAL A 20 8.64 -23.39 22.17
C VAL A 20 8.78 -22.45 23.37
N GLU A 21 9.20 -22.95 24.53
CA GLU A 21 9.33 -22.13 25.74
C GLU A 21 10.49 -21.14 25.63
N ILE A 22 11.59 -21.56 24.99
CA ILE A 22 12.73 -20.70 24.67
C ILE A 22 12.32 -19.65 23.64
N ARG A 23 11.66 -20.06 22.54
CA ARG A 23 11.13 -19.11 21.54
C ARG A 23 10.24 -18.07 22.18
N ARG A 24 9.30 -18.50 23.02
CA ARG A 24 8.38 -17.61 23.75
C ARG A 24 9.11 -16.59 24.61
N ALA A 25 10.13 -17.03 25.35
CA ALA A 25 10.91 -16.15 26.21
C ALA A 25 11.66 -15.10 25.39
N CYS A 26 12.29 -15.51 24.30
CA CYS A 26 13.00 -14.62 23.38
C CYS A 26 12.06 -13.63 22.67
N ILE A 27 10.93 -14.11 22.13
CA ILE A 27 9.91 -13.27 21.48
C ILE A 27 9.41 -12.16 22.42
N LYS A 28 9.16 -12.49 23.70
CA LYS A 28 8.74 -11.51 24.72
C LYS A 28 9.81 -10.46 25.08
N MET A 29 11.06 -10.71 24.74
CA MET A 29 12.15 -9.76 24.98
C MET A 29 12.34 -8.78 23.82
N ILE A 30 11.82 -9.08 22.63
CA ILE A 30 11.96 -8.24 21.44
C ILE A 30 11.48 -6.79 21.70
N PRO A 31 10.28 -6.54 22.28
CA PRO A 31 9.81 -5.16 22.51
C PRO A 31 10.67 -4.35 23.51
N LYS A 32 11.53 -5.02 24.28
CA LYS A 32 12.40 -4.36 25.26
C LYS A 32 13.78 -4.03 24.71
N LEU A 33 14.17 -4.70 23.63
CA LEU A 33 15.53 -4.67 23.07
C LEU A 33 15.62 -3.90 21.75
N PHE A 34 14.51 -3.84 21.01
CA PHE A 34 14.43 -3.22 19.69
C PHE A 34 13.55 -1.98 19.73
N ILE A 35 13.83 -1.03 18.85
CA ILE A 35 12.90 0.07 18.56
C ILE A 35 11.70 -0.47 17.77
N GLU A 36 10.61 0.29 17.73
CA GLU A 36 9.33 -0.16 17.18
C GLU A 36 9.43 -0.65 15.73
N SER A 37 10.17 0.07 14.87
CA SER A 37 10.37 -0.31 13.47
C SER A 37 11.16 -1.61 13.32
N GLU A 38 12.24 -1.78 14.07
CA GLU A 38 13.03 -3.01 14.09
C GLU A 38 12.22 -4.19 14.65
N MET A 39 11.47 -3.97 15.74
CA MET A 39 10.59 -4.97 16.33
C MET A 39 9.59 -5.50 15.29
N ARG A 40 8.93 -4.61 14.54
CA ARG A 40 7.97 -4.99 13.48
C ARG A 40 8.63 -5.82 12.38
N ILE A 41 9.83 -5.44 11.95
CA ILE A 41 10.60 -6.19 10.93
C ILE A 41 10.91 -7.61 11.44
N GLN A 42 11.41 -7.72 12.67
CA GLN A 42 11.75 -9.02 13.26
C GLN A 42 10.50 -9.88 13.50
N ALA A 43 9.39 -9.27 13.95
CA ALA A 43 8.13 -9.98 14.15
C ALA A 43 7.59 -10.56 12.82
N ASN A 44 7.62 -9.78 11.74
CA ASN A 44 7.22 -10.24 10.41
C ASN A 44 8.09 -11.38 9.87
N GLU A 45 9.40 -11.34 10.11
CA GLU A 45 10.28 -12.44 9.68
C GLU A 45 10.04 -13.72 10.48
N LEU A 46 9.84 -13.60 11.80
CA LEU A 46 9.52 -14.73 12.67
C LEU A 46 8.17 -15.37 12.34
N LEU A 47 7.16 -14.57 11.96
CA LEU A 47 5.84 -15.06 11.55
C LEU A 47 5.89 -16.03 10.36
N ARG A 48 6.88 -15.90 9.47
CA ARG A 48 7.02 -16.77 8.30
C ARG A 48 7.44 -18.20 8.66
N GLN A 49 8.08 -18.37 9.80
CA GLN A 49 8.71 -19.63 10.21
C GLN A 49 8.05 -20.25 11.44
N GLU A 50 7.32 -19.46 12.23
CA GLU A 50 6.67 -19.93 13.43
C GLU A 50 5.48 -20.85 13.12
N THR A 51 5.31 -21.86 13.96
CA THR A 51 4.27 -22.89 13.80
C THR A 51 3.30 -22.93 14.98
N ASP A 52 3.70 -22.42 16.14
CA ASP A 52 2.84 -22.40 17.31
C ASP A 52 1.82 -21.24 17.24
N PRO A 53 0.50 -21.51 17.36
CA PRO A 53 -0.53 -20.51 17.17
C PRO A 53 -0.49 -19.40 18.24
N LYS A 54 -0.05 -19.69 19.47
CA LYS A 54 0.03 -18.68 20.53
C LYS A 54 1.19 -17.73 20.30
N LEU A 55 2.29 -18.23 19.74
CA LEU A 55 3.42 -17.39 19.34
C LEU A 55 3.07 -16.56 18.11
N ILE A 56 2.34 -17.11 17.15
CA ILE A 56 1.83 -16.37 15.99
C ILE A 56 0.93 -15.21 16.44
N GLU A 57 0.01 -15.43 17.37
CA GLU A 57 -0.83 -14.36 17.94
C GLU A 57 0.02 -13.24 18.54
N LEU A 58 0.99 -13.59 19.40
CA LEU A 58 1.89 -12.62 20.01
C LEU A 58 2.75 -11.86 18.99
N LEU A 59 3.21 -12.53 17.94
CA LEU A 59 4.00 -11.91 16.88
C LEU A 59 3.15 -11.00 15.99
N ASN A 60 1.89 -11.35 15.71
CA ASN A 60 0.96 -10.47 14.98
C ASN A 60 0.71 -9.18 15.75
N ASP A 61 0.50 -9.25 17.06
CA ASP A 61 0.34 -8.05 17.90
C ASP A 61 1.55 -7.12 17.84
N MET A 62 2.76 -7.68 17.72
CA MET A 62 4.00 -6.90 17.57
C MET A 62 4.24 -6.43 16.14
N ALA A 63 3.71 -7.13 15.14
CA ALA A 63 3.84 -6.76 13.74
C ALA A 63 2.84 -5.65 13.34
N PHE A 64 1.70 -5.57 14.04
CA PHE A 64 0.64 -4.60 13.79
C PHE A 64 1.15 -3.16 13.85
N ASP A 65 0.89 -2.40 12.78
CA ASP A 65 1.23 -0.99 12.69
C ASP A 65 -0.05 -0.14 12.77
N PRO A 66 -0.35 0.53 13.88
CA PRO A 66 -1.57 1.33 14.02
C PRO A 66 -1.67 2.49 13.01
N GLU A 67 -0.54 3.01 12.52
CA GLU A 67 -0.53 4.13 11.59
C GLU A 67 -0.95 3.67 10.18
N LEU A 68 -0.41 2.52 9.75
CA LEU A 68 -0.63 1.96 8.42
C LEU A 68 -1.84 1.02 8.33
N GLU A 69 -2.03 0.17 9.34
CA GLU A 69 -3.05 -0.88 9.42
C GLU A 69 -4.28 -0.46 10.23
N GLY A 70 -4.23 0.71 10.89
CA GLY A 70 -5.39 1.33 11.54
C GLY A 70 -6.44 1.73 10.50
N GLY A 71 -7.58 1.04 10.54
CA GLY A 71 -8.70 1.27 9.63
C GLY A 71 -9.29 2.68 9.76
N GLU A 72 -9.99 3.11 8.70
CA GLU A 72 -10.70 4.39 8.70
C GLU A 72 -11.72 4.47 9.85
N GLU A 73 -12.33 3.35 10.25
CA GLU A 73 -13.30 3.30 11.34
C GLU A 73 -12.71 3.63 12.72
N ASP A 74 -11.52 3.11 13.03
CA ASP A 74 -10.84 3.40 14.30
C ASP A 74 -10.34 4.84 14.35
N LYS A 75 -9.92 5.39 13.20
CA LYS A 75 -9.54 6.80 13.05
C LYS A 75 -10.78 7.70 13.18
N ASN A 76 -11.87 7.39 12.48
CA ASN A 76 -13.14 8.14 12.49
C ASN A 76 -13.83 8.15 13.85
N ARG A 77 -13.55 7.20 14.76
CA ARG A 77 -14.07 7.20 16.14
C ARG A 77 -13.69 8.47 16.91
N TYR A 78 -12.51 9.02 16.63
CA TYR A 78 -12.01 10.24 17.28
C TYR A 78 -12.30 11.52 16.48
N LEU A 79 -12.83 11.40 15.26
CA LEU A 79 -13.32 12.53 14.48
C LEU A 79 -14.79 12.83 14.83
N ALA A 80 -15.13 14.11 14.89
CA ALA A 80 -16.53 14.51 14.94
C ALA A 80 -17.22 14.17 13.61
N PRO A 81 -18.52 13.81 13.62
CA PRO A 81 -19.28 13.67 12.38
C PRO A 81 -19.15 14.94 11.54
N ALA A 82 -18.83 14.80 10.25
CA ALA A 82 -18.75 15.93 9.35
C ALA A 82 -20.10 16.67 9.30
N PRO A 83 -20.12 18.02 9.36
CA PRO A 83 -21.35 18.77 9.21
C PRO A 83 -21.94 18.50 7.82
N PRO A 84 -23.28 18.35 7.71
CA PRO A 84 -23.94 18.12 6.44
C PRO A 84 -23.72 19.33 5.51
N VAL A 85 -23.41 19.06 4.25
CA VAL A 85 -23.33 20.09 3.22
C VAL A 85 -24.74 20.53 2.88
N THR A 86 -25.00 21.84 2.91
CA THR A 86 -26.29 22.43 2.56
C THR A 86 -26.15 23.37 1.37
N LEU A 87 -27.15 23.36 0.49
CA LEU A 87 -27.31 24.37 -0.56
C LEU A 87 -27.76 25.73 0.04
N GLU A 88 -27.73 26.79 -0.77
CA GLU A 88 -28.16 28.14 -0.36
C GLU A 88 -29.62 28.20 0.15
N ASP A 89 -30.47 27.30 -0.35
CA ASP A 89 -31.87 27.15 0.05
C ASP A 89 -32.06 26.37 1.36
N GLY A 90 -30.97 25.89 1.97
CA GLY A 90 -30.97 25.10 3.21
C GLY A 90 -31.22 23.61 3.00
N THR A 91 -31.31 23.14 1.76
CA THR A 91 -31.47 21.71 1.45
C THR A 91 -30.18 20.97 1.81
N VAL A 92 -30.30 19.94 2.66
CA VAL A 92 -29.18 19.06 3.05
C VAL A 92 -28.90 18.07 1.91
N LEU A 93 -27.65 18.07 1.44
CA LEU A 93 -27.22 17.17 0.39
C LEU A 93 -26.86 15.78 0.95
N PRO A 94 -27.16 14.70 0.21
CA PRO A 94 -26.70 13.36 0.58
C PRO A 94 -25.16 13.29 0.52
N ALA A 95 -24.56 12.39 1.30
CA ALA A 95 -23.10 12.21 1.33
C ALA A 95 -22.48 11.90 -0.06
N SER A 96 -23.27 11.38 -1.00
CA SER A 96 -22.85 11.11 -2.39
C SER A 96 -22.85 12.34 -3.30
N ALA A 97 -23.22 13.52 -2.82
CA ALA A 97 -23.38 14.74 -3.61
C ALA A 97 -22.06 15.49 -3.90
N PHE A 98 -20.92 14.80 -3.84
CA PHE A 98 -19.58 15.40 -3.92
C PHE A 98 -19.31 16.19 -5.21
N ASP A 99 -20.06 15.91 -6.28
CA ASP A 99 -19.91 16.57 -7.59
C ASP A 99 -21.10 17.46 -7.95
N LEU A 100 -21.83 18.05 -7.00
CA LEU A 100 -22.93 18.97 -7.33
C LEU A 100 -22.47 20.44 -7.33
N ASP A 101 -22.95 21.23 -8.29
CA ASP A 101 -22.79 22.68 -8.31
C ASP A 101 -23.71 23.36 -7.28
N GLU A 102 -23.62 24.69 -7.18
CA GLU A 102 -24.41 25.51 -6.25
C GLU A 102 -25.94 25.37 -6.45
N SER A 103 -26.37 24.87 -7.62
CA SER A 103 -27.77 24.56 -7.94
C SER A 103 -28.17 23.11 -7.69
N GLY A 104 -27.26 22.29 -7.16
CA GLY A 104 -27.49 20.86 -6.91
C GLY A 104 -27.39 20.00 -8.17
N GLN A 105 -26.75 20.48 -9.25
CA GLN A 105 -26.57 19.71 -10.48
C GLN A 105 -25.19 19.09 -10.57
N PRO A 106 -25.05 17.85 -11.08
CA PRO A 106 -23.75 17.23 -11.22
C PRO A 106 -22.84 18.02 -12.17
N LEU A 107 -21.67 18.46 -11.71
CA LEU A 107 -20.67 19.26 -12.43
C LEU A 107 -20.29 18.64 -13.79
N PHE A 108 -20.34 17.31 -13.91
CA PHE A 108 -20.04 16.58 -15.15
C PHE A 108 -21.18 16.52 -16.17
N ALA A 109 -22.41 16.95 -15.83
CA ALA A 109 -23.53 16.95 -16.78
C ALA A 109 -23.51 18.10 -17.79
N SER A 110 -22.62 19.09 -17.62
CA SER A 110 -22.50 20.25 -18.52
C SER A 110 -21.51 20.03 -19.68
N GLN A 111 -20.86 18.88 -19.78
CA GLN A 111 -20.11 18.53 -20.98
C GLN A 111 -21.04 17.78 -21.96
N PRO A 112 -21.26 18.28 -23.20
CA PRO A 112 -21.93 17.47 -24.20
C PRO A 112 -21.11 16.20 -24.39
N GLN A 113 -21.67 15.06 -23.98
CA GLN A 113 -21.10 13.75 -24.27
C GLN A 113 -20.78 13.71 -25.78
N PRO A 114 -19.51 13.57 -26.19
CA PRO A 114 -19.22 13.34 -27.59
C PRO A 114 -19.93 12.04 -27.98
N THR A 115 -20.79 12.16 -28.99
CA THR A 115 -21.65 11.10 -29.55
C THR A 115 -21.14 9.69 -29.26
N ASP A 116 -21.98 8.95 -28.56
CA ASP A 116 -21.95 7.51 -28.33
C ASP A 116 -21.36 6.73 -29.53
N ARG A 117 -20.03 6.57 -29.52
CA ARG A 117 -19.36 5.62 -30.40
C ARG A 117 -19.42 4.29 -29.66
N MET A 118 -20.58 3.63 -29.77
CA MET A 118 -20.82 2.28 -29.27
C MET A 118 -19.58 1.42 -29.49
N LEU A 119 -18.90 1.05 -28.39
CA LEU A 119 -17.98 -0.06 -28.43
C LEU A 119 -18.81 -1.31 -28.79
N PRO A 120 -18.42 -2.13 -29.77
CA PRO A 120 -19.18 -3.30 -30.14
C PRO A 120 -19.26 -4.25 -28.94
N VAL A 121 -20.44 -4.34 -28.34
CA VAL A 121 -20.78 -5.40 -27.39
C VAL A 121 -20.66 -6.70 -28.18
N SER A 122 -19.60 -7.45 -27.91
CA SER A 122 -19.51 -8.82 -28.40
C SER A 122 -20.61 -9.62 -27.71
N ASP A 123 -21.61 -10.04 -28.49
CA ASP A 123 -22.69 -10.93 -28.05
C ASP A 123 -22.10 -12.20 -27.42
N ARG A 124 -21.93 -12.19 -26.09
CA ARG A 124 -21.76 -13.40 -25.31
C ARG A 124 -23.12 -13.75 -24.74
N ASN A 125 -23.89 -14.41 -25.58
CA ASN A 125 -25.17 -15.01 -25.27
C ASN A 125 -24.99 -15.98 -24.08
N ALA A 126 -25.60 -15.65 -22.94
CA ALA A 126 -25.67 -16.51 -21.77
C ALA A 126 -26.69 -17.63 -22.03
N GLY A 127 -26.22 -18.70 -22.69
CA GLY A 127 -26.93 -19.97 -22.73
C GLY A 127 -26.58 -20.81 -21.50
N GLU A 128 -27.55 -21.05 -20.64
CA GLU A 128 -27.50 -22.12 -19.64
C GLU A 128 -27.40 -23.49 -20.35
N ALA A 129 -26.35 -24.26 -20.05
CA ALA A 129 -26.32 -25.72 -19.83
C ALA A 129 -24.89 -26.26 -19.97
N GLN A 130 -24.37 -26.85 -18.89
CA GLN A 130 -23.31 -27.88 -18.94
C GLN A 130 -23.82 -29.12 -19.74
N PRO A 131 -23.01 -30.14 -20.11
CA PRO A 131 -21.57 -30.39 -19.85
C PRO A 131 -20.78 -30.82 -21.12
N GLY A 132 -19.47 -31.03 -20.98
CA GLY A 132 -18.83 -32.15 -21.69
C GLY A 132 -17.66 -31.80 -22.61
N THR A 133 -16.55 -32.47 -22.27
CA THR A 133 -15.61 -33.11 -23.20
C THR A 133 -14.78 -32.21 -24.13
N GLY A 134 -13.51 -32.09 -23.75
CA GLY A 134 -12.45 -32.62 -24.60
C GLY A 134 -11.55 -31.60 -25.30
N GLY A 135 -10.25 -31.87 -25.19
CA GLY A 135 -9.33 -31.65 -26.30
C GLY A 135 -8.64 -30.29 -26.31
N GLY A 136 -7.38 -30.29 -25.86
CA GLY A 136 -6.47 -29.19 -26.14
C GLY A 136 -6.22 -28.99 -27.63
N LYS A 137 -5.71 -27.80 -27.96
CA LYS A 137 -4.51 -27.58 -28.78
C LYS A 137 -4.21 -26.08 -28.85
N GLU A 138 -3.05 -25.73 -28.29
CA GLU A 138 -2.04 -24.78 -28.79
C GLU A 138 -2.55 -23.42 -29.29
N ALA A 139 -2.45 -22.41 -28.42
CA ALA A 139 -2.40 -21.01 -28.83
C ALA A 139 -1.04 -20.70 -29.45
N ARG A 140 -1.07 -20.19 -30.68
CA ARG A 140 0.10 -19.74 -31.44
C ARG A 140 0.80 -18.59 -30.72
N LYS A 141 2.12 -18.73 -30.58
CA LYS A 141 3.06 -17.70 -30.13
C LYS A 141 2.98 -16.51 -31.09
N GLY A 142 2.49 -15.38 -30.60
CA GLY A 142 2.62 -14.07 -31.21
C GLY A 142 3.67 -13.30 -30.42
N ASP A 143 4.66 -12.79 -31.13
CA ASP A 143 5.90 -12.23 -30.61
C ASP A 143 5.63 -10.98 -29.76
N ILE A 144 5.92 -11.10 -28.46
CA ILE A 144 6.20 -9.97 -27.60
C ILE A 144 7.70 -9.69 -27.75
N ASP A 145 8.05 -8.53 -28.27
CA ASP A 145 9.44 -8.09 -28.25
C ASP A 145 9.85 -7.94 -26.77
N GLU A 146 10.65 -8.89 -26.29
CA GLU A 146 11.32 -8.81 -24.99
C GLU A 146 12.16 -7.53 -25.00
N ALA A 147 11.76 -6.53 -24.21
CA ALA A 147 12.65 -5.46 -23.86
C ALA A 147 13.82 -6.07 -23.06
N GLU A 148 14.93 -6.37 -23.75
CA GLU A 148 16.18 -6.76 -23.13
C GLU A 148 16.63 -5.62 -22.22
N PHE A 149 16.74 -5.92 -20.93
CA PHE A 149 17.39 -5.05 -19.95
C PHE A 149 18.89 -5.01 -20.29
N ASP A 150 19.33 -3.95 -20.97
CA ASP A 150 20.73 -3.66 -21.23
C ASP A 150 21.29 -2.83 -20.07
N PRO A 151 22.12 -3.40 -19.17
CA PRO A 151 22.68 -2.69 -18.03
C PRO A 151 23.72 -1.62 -18.40
N GLY A 152 24.02 -1.43 -19.70
CA GLY A 152 24.85 -0.34 -20.21
C GLY A 152 24.07 0.78 -20.92
N ARG A 153 22.74 0.69 -20.99
CA ARG A 153 21.89 1.80 -21.44
C ARG A 153 21.74 2.79 -20.29
N ASP A 154 22.64 3.77 -20.24
CA ASP A 154 22.43 5.00 -19.49
C ASP A 154 21.42 5.86 -20.28
N ASP A 155 20.12 5.59 -20.11
CA ASP A 155 19.01 6.42 -20.58
C ASP A 155 18.55 7.44 -19.52
N TYR A 156 19.39 7.65 -18.50
CA TYR A 156 19.32 8.86 -17.68
C TYR A 156 19.65 10.06 -18.57
N ASP A 157 18.65 10.85 -18.93
CA ASP A 157 18.83 12.18 -19.51
C ASP A 157 19.65 13.04 -18.53
N GLU A 158 20.96 13.15 -18.76
CA GLU A 158 21.92 13.95 -17.96
C GLU A 158 21.75 15.48 -18.16
N GLU A 159 20.67 15.95 -18.81
CA GLU A 159 20.50 17.37 -19.16
C GLU A 159 19.87 18.23 -18.04
N PHE A 160 19.88 17.79 -16.78
CA PHE A 160 19.27 18.55 -15.66
C PHE A 160 20.26 19.27 -14.72
N ASP A 161 21.57 18.98 -14.75
CA ASP A 161 22.50 19.48 -13.72
C ASP A 161 23.62 20.40 -14.26
N ALA A 162 23.26 21.51 -14.89
CA ALA A 162 24.21 22.59 -15.15
C ALA A 162 23.55 23.98 -15.17
N GLU A 163 23.05 24.47 -14.02
CA GLU A 163 23.00 25.91 -13.73
C GLU A 163 22.73 26.13 -12.22
N LEU A 164 23.75 25.91 -11.40
CA LEU A 164 23.84 26.44 -10.03
C LEU A 164 25.26 26.98 -9.80
N ASP A 165 25.68 27.89 -10.67
CA ASP A 165 26.87 28.73 -10.46
C ASP A 165 26.43 30.17 -10.13
N ASP A 166 26.91 30.63 -8.98
CA ASP A 166 27.23 32.01 -8.61
C ASP A 166 26.10 33.04 -8.40
N ILE A 167 25.41 32.95 -7.24
CA ILE A 167 24.94 34.14 -6.51
C ILE A 167 25.88 34.36 -5.31
N ASP A 168 27.05 34.95 -5.60
CA ASP A 168 27.84 35.65 -4.61
C ASP A 168 27.22 37.03 -4.40
N GLY A 169 26.37 37.14 -3.37
CA GLY A 169 25.89 38.43 -2.89
C GLY A 169 27.00 39.16 -2.13
N GLU A 170 27.63 40.15 -2.77
CA GLU A 170 28.44 41.14 -2.04
C GLU A 170 27.56 41.94 -1.06
N PRO A 171 27.96 42.10 0.21
CA PRO A 171 27.35 43.10 1.08
C PRO A 171 27.90 44.49 0.71
N SER A 172 27.02 45.38 0.24
CA SER A 172 27.30 46.80 0.14
C SER A 172 27.37 47.42 1.55
N ASP A 173 28.55 47.90 1.93
CA ASP A 173 28.74 48.77 3.10
C ASP A 173 28.11 50.15 2.80
N ASP A 174 27.16 50.56 3.65
CA ASP A 174 26.69 51.94 3.85
C ASP A 174 27.10 52.41 5.26
#